data_AF-A0A2G9Z6A3-F1
#
_entry.id   AF-A0A2G9Z6A3-F1
#
_cell.length_a   1.000
_cell.length_b   1.000
_cell.length_c   1.000
_cell.angle_alpha   90.00
_cell.angle_beta   90.00
_cell.angle_gamma   90.00
#
_symmetry.space_group_name_H-M   'P 1'
#
loop_
_entity.id
_entity.type
_entity.pdbx_description
1 polymer ?
#
loop_
_entity_poly.entity_id
_entity_poly.type
_entity_poly.pdbx_seq_one_letter_code
_entity_poly.pdbx_strand_id
1 'polypeptide(L)'
;MSYDPQKQKNLHNERQTDQAEKEKEASDSEKEKSPQKPRRSLGNLAKKILPPISQMKFSDSAIFVALGAAGFKDLLDLISLTGIGYFLVIIMTFLIFIFIGFMILLTIMSGGGGGFWILLILFGGAGIELLPGIDFLPVTMATVIMIYLRILSKRRKNQEKMQAQESYA
;
A
#
# COMPACT_ATOMS: atom_id res chain seq x y z
N MET A 1 -19.39 -26.98 72.85
CA MET A 1 -19.09 -26.14 71.67
C MET A 1 -20.28 -26.22 70.73
N SER A 2 -21.15 -25.21 70.76
CA SER A 2 -22.35 -25.15 69.92
C SER A 2 -21.96 -24.56 68.58
N TYR A 3 -22.11 -25.32 67.50
CA TYR A 3 -21.81 -24.84 66.15
C TYR A 3 -22.93 -23.91 65.69
N ASP A 4 -22.56 -22.69 65.31
CA ASP A 4 -23.48 -21.67 64.84
C ASP A 4 -24.06 -22.06 63.45
N PRO A 5 -25.36 -22.37 63.35
CA PRO A 5 -25.98 -22.81 62.11
C PRO A 5 -25.96 -21.75 61.01
N GLN A 6 -25.74 -20.46 61.35
CA GLN A 6 -25.58 -19.42 60.32
C GLN A 6 -24.25 -19.55 59.58
N LYS A 7 -23.19 -19.99 60.26
CA LYS A 7 -21.86 -20.13 59.65
C LYS A 7 -21.83 -21.24 58.59
N GLN A 8 -22.61 -22.30 58.76
CA GLN A 8 -22.72 -23.38 57.77
C GLN A 8 -23.48 -22.95 56.51
N LYS A 9 -24.49 -22.08 56.62
CA LYS A 9 -25.23 -21.57 55.45
C LYS A 9 -24.34 -20.67 54.57
N ASN A 10 -23.51 -19.83 55.18
CA ASN A 10 -22.61 -18.95 54.44
C ASN A 10 -21.53 -19.74 53.67
N LEU A 11 -20.98 -20.80 54.29
CA LEU A 11 -20.01 -21.70 53.65
C LEU A 11 -20.59 -22.49 52.46
N HIS A 12 -21.90 -22.77 52.48
CA HIS A 12 -22.55 -23.50 51.39
C HIS A 12 -22.87 -22.61 50.19
N ASN A 13 -23.18 -21.33 50.43
CA ASN A 13 -23.40 -20.34 49.38
C ASN A 13 -22.09 -19.97 48.68
N GLU A 14 -21.00 -19.75 49.41
CA GLU A 14 -19.69 -19.43 48.82
C GLU A 14 -19.21 -20.51 47.85
N ARG A 15 -19.38 -21.80 48.20
CA ARG A 15 -19.01 -22.93 47.33
C ARG A 15 -19.83 -23.03 46.04
N GLN A 16 -21.08 -22.54 46.02
CA GLN A 16 -21.91 -22.54 44.81
C GLN A 16 -21.52 -21.42 43.85
N THR A 17 -21.11 -20.25 44.37
CA THR A 17 -20.57 -19.16 43.56
C THR A 17 -19.25 -19.53 42.89
N ASP A 18 -18.32 -20.17 43.60
CA ASP A 18 -17.02 -20.60 43.04
C ASP A 18 -17.16 -21.66 41.93
N GLN A 19 -18.18 -22.51 42.01
CA GLN A 19 -18.46 -23.50 40.95
C GLN A 19 -19.09 -22.85 39.71
N ALA A 20 -19.99 -21.86 39.90
CA ALA A 20 -20.60 -21.14 38.79
C ALA A 20 -19.61 -20.22 38.05
N GLU A 21 -18.59 -19.71 38.74
CA GLU A 21 -17.52 -18.91 38.12
C GLU A 21 -16.56 -19.79 37.31
N LYS A 22 -16.21 -20.98 37.83
CA LYS A 22 -15.37 -21.96 37.10
C LYS A 22 -16.05 -22.55 35.85
N GLU A 23 -17.37 -22.71 35.84
CA GLU A 23 -18.10 -23.16 34.65
C GLU A 23 -18.16 -22.08 33.56
N LYS A 24 -18.12 -20.79 33.93
CA LYS A 24 -18.06 -19.68 32.94
C LYS A 24 -16.68 -19.54 32.31
N GLU A 25 -15.60 -19.74 33.06
CA GLU A 25 -14.23 -19.70 32.51
C GLU A 25 -13.91 -20.90 31.59
N ALA A 26 -14.51 -22.07 31.85
CA ALA A 26 -14.34 -23.24 30.99
C ALA A 26 -15.10 -23.14 29.65
N SER A 27 -16.17 -22.34 29.58
CA SER A 27 -16.98 -22.16 28.35
C SER A 27 -16.39 -21.16 27.35
N ASP A 28 -15.48 -20.27 27.78
CA ASP A 28 -14.88 -19.26 26.90
C ASP A 28 -13.56 -19.72 26.24
N SER A 29 -13.02 -20.88 26.65
CA SER A 29 -11.75 -21.41 26.12
C SER A 29 -11.88 -22.35 24.91
N GLU A 30 -13.09 -22.67 24.43
CA GLU A 30 -13.30 -23.66 23.34
C GLU A 30 -13.80 -23.06 22.01
N LYS A 31 -13.78 -21.72 21.86
CA LYS A 31 -14.13 -21.02 20.60
C LYS A 31 -12.96 -20.30 19.93
N GLU A 32 -11.73 -20.73 20.17
CA GLU A 32 -10.60 -20.36 19.31
C GLU A 32 -10.59 -21.23 18.04
N LYS A 33 -11.68 -21.17 17.27
CA LYS A 33 -11.67 -21.59 15.87
C LYS A 33 -10.72 -20.65 15.15
N SER A 34 -9.51 -21.16 14.92
CA SER A 34 -8.49 -20.60 14.05
C SER A 34 -9.13 -19.83 12.88
N PRO A 35 -8.88 -18.52 12.75
CA PRO A 35 -9.37 -17.77 11.60
C PRO A 35 -8.68 -18.36 10.37
N GLN A 36 -9.38 -19.25 9.67
CA GLN A 36 -9.05 -19.61 8.30
C GLN A 36 -9.08 -18.33 7.50
N LYS A 37 -7.91 -17.68 7.40
CA LYS A 37 -7.67 -16.53 6.54
C LYS A 37 -8.23 -16.93 5.17
N PRO A 38 -9.20 -16.19 4.62
CA PRO A 38 -9.71 -16.49 3.31
C PRO A 38 -8.51 -16.51 2.37
N ARG A 39 -8.22 -17.68 1.79
CA ARG A 39 -7.28 -17.82 0.67
C ARG A 39 -7.86 -16.98 -0.46
N ARG A 40 -7.54 -15.68 -0.43
CA ARG A 40 -7.85 -14.72 -1.49
C ARG A 40 -7.19 -15.29 -2.74
N SER A 41 -7.99 -15.83 -3.64
CA SER A 41 -7.50 -16.37 -4.90
C SER A 41 -6.73 -15.26 -5.62
N LEU A 42 -5.43 -15.51 -5.88
CA LEU A 42 -4.53 -14.60 -6.58
C LEU A 42 -5.09 -14.18 -7.95
N GLY A 43 -5.93 -15.00 -8.56
CA GLY A 43 -6.60 -14.72 -9.83
C GLY A 43 -7.55 -13.51 -9.79
N ASN A 44 -8.22 -13.26 -8.65
CA ASN A 44 -9.10 -12.09 -8.50
C ASN A 44 -8.35 -10.82 -8.10
N LEU A 45 -7.13 -10.94 -7.58
CA LEU A 45 -6.23 -9.80 -7.33
C LEU A 45 -5.70 -9.25 -8.65
N ALA A 46 -5.27 -10.10 -9.59
CA ALA A 46 -4.76 -9.66 -10.89
C ALA A 46 -5.78 -8.83 -11.69
N LYS A 47 -7.06 -9.28 -11.74
CA LYS A 47 -8.17 -8.54 -12.37
C LYS A 47 -8.54 -7.23 -11.65
N LYS A 48 -8.20 -7.08 -10.37
CA LYS A 48 -8.44 -5.85 -9.60
C LYS A 48 -7.27 -4.87 -9.67
N ILE A 49 -6.06 -5.37 -9.93
CA ILE A 49 -4.81 -4.60 -9.97
C ILE A 49 -4.61 -3.93 -11.33
N LEU A 50 -5.08 -4.54 -12.43
CA LEU A 50 -5.03 -3.95 -13.77
C LEU A 50 -6.35 -3.24 -14.08
N PRO A 51 -6.40 -1.90 -13.99
CA PRO A 51 -7.59 -1.15 -14.39
C PRO A 51 -7.83 -1.31 -15.90
N PRO A 52 -9.09 -1.30 -16.35
CA PRO A 52 -9.40 -1.38 -17.76
C PRO A 52 -8.80 -0.17 -18.49
N ILE A 53 -8.22 -0.43 -19.66
CA ILE A 53 -7.58 0.54 -20.56
C ILE A 53 -8.53 1.72 -20.88
N SER A 54 -9.84 1.53 -20.75
CA SER A 54 -10.86 2.57 -20.92
C SER A 54 -10.82 3.72 -19.90
N GLN A 55 -10.00 3.64 -18.84
CA GLN A 55 -9.81 4.73 -17.87
C GLN A 55 -8.66 5.69 -18.20
N MET A 56 -7.94 5.45 -19.30
CA MET A 56 -6.85 6.33 -19.73
C MET A 56 -7.41 7.71 -20.11
N LYS A 57 -7.10 8.72 -19.30
CA LYS A 57 -7.41 10.12 -19.61
C LYS A 57 -6.26 10.72 -20.41
N PHE A 58 -6.52 11.81 -21.14
CA PHE A 58 -5.47 12.58 -21.83
C PHE A 58 -4.37 13.07 -20.85
N SER A 59 -4.71 13.23 -19.57
CA SER A 59 -3.77 13.52 -18.48
C SER A 59 -2.81 12.38 -18.14
N ASP A 60 -3.03 11.18 -18.67
CA ASP A 60 -2.11 10.04 -18.50
C ASP A 60 -0.98 10.07 -19.54
N SER A 61 -1.07 10.92 -20.57
CA SER A 61 0.03 11.17 -21.52
C SER A 61 1.29 11.64 -20.80
N ALA A 62 1.17 12.48 -19.77
CA ALA A 62 2.27 12.90 -18.91
C ALA A 62 2.94 11.71 -18.20
N ILE A 63 2.17 10.69 -17.81
CA ILE A 63 2.70 9.48 -17.19
C ILE A 63 3.38 8.58 -18.22
N PHE A 64 2.84 8.44 -19.43
CA PHE A 64 3.51 7.72 -20.50
C PHE A 64 4.85 8.37 -20.89
N VAL A 65 4.90 9.71 -20.93
CA VAL A 65 6.13 10.47 -21.13
C VAL A 65 7.10 10.24 -19.97
N ALA A 66 6.62 10.28 -18.72
CA ALA A 66 7.44 9.98 -17.54
C ALA A 66 7.97 8.54 -17.55
N LEU A 67 7.19 7.57 -18.03
CA LEU A 67 7.60 6.17 -18.16
C LEU A 67 8.67 6.01 -19.25
N GLY A 68 8.51 6.70 -20.38
CA GLY A 68 9.53 6.75 -21.42
C GLY A 68 10.84 7.38 -20.93
N ALA A 69 10.75 8.49 -20.19
CA ALA A 69 11.91 9.13 -19.57
C ALA A 69 12.59 8.23 -18.52
N ALA A 70 11.80 7.50 -17.71
CA ALA A 70 12.32 6.52 -16.76
C ALA A 70 13.08 5.38 -17.45
N GLY A 71 12.50 4.82 -18.52
CA GLY A 71 13.17 3.78 -19.30
C GLY A 71 14.45 4.29 -19.97
N PHE A 72 14.45 5.54 -20.47
CA PHE A 72 15.66 6.14 -21.04
C PHE A 72 16.75 6.36 -19.98
N LYS A 73 16.38 6.81 -18.78
CA LYS A 73 17.29 6.92 -17.64
C LYS A 73 17.91 5.56 -17.29
N ASP A 74 17.10 4.52 -17.12
CA ASP A 74 17.60 3.18 -16.77
C ASP A 74 18.57 2.65 -17.85
N LEU A 75 18.31 2.98 -19.12
CA LEU A 75 19.19 2.64 -20.24
C LEU A 75 20.51 3.44 -20.23
N LEU A 76 20.46 4.72 -19.86
CA LEU A 76 21.65 5.54 -19.67
C LEU A 76 22.51 4.98 -18.54
N ASP A 77 21.93 4.67 -17.38
CA ASP A 77 22.68 4.12 -16.24
C ASP A 77 23.37 2.79 -16.59
N LEU A 78 22.72 1.95 -17.40
CA LEU A 78 23.29 0.70 -17.91
C LEU A 78 24.55 0.89 -18.76
N ILE A 79 24.55 1.92 -19.63
CA ILE A 79 25.68 2.24 -20.53
C ILE A 79 26.83 2.89 -19.75
N SER A 80 26.49 3.62 -18.68
CA SER A 80 27.40 4.45 -17.89
C SER A 80 28.43 3.67 -17.08
N LEU A 81 28.18 2.37 -16.88
CA LEU A 81 29.10 1.44 -16.21
C LEU A 81 30.47 1.34 -16.91
N THR A 82 30.58 1.79 -18.17
CA THR A 82 31.79 1.70 -19.01
C THR A 82 32.80 2.84 -18.85
N GLY A 83 32.60 3.78 -17.91
CA GLY A 83 33.72 4.39 -17.18
C GLY A 83 34.28 5.75 -17.65
N ILE A 84 33.72 6.43 -18.66
CA ILE A 84 34.26 7.76 -19.09
C ILE A 84 33.21 8.89 -19.03
N GLY A 85 31.93 8.58 -18.82
CA GLY A 85 30.83 9.56 -18.80
C GLY A 85 30.16 9.79 -17.45
N TYR A 86 30.64 9.18 -16.36
CA TYR A 86 29.89 9.02 -15.11
C TYR A 86 29.34 10.33 -14.52
N PHE A 87 30.13 11.41 -14.55
CA PHE A 87 29.69 12.71 -14.04
C PHE A 87 28.57 13.35 -14.89
N LEU A 88 28.66 13.25 -16.22
CA LEU A 88 27.64 13.75 -17.14
C LEU A 88 26.33 12.95 -16.99
N VAL A 89 26.47 11.65 -16.76
CA VAL A 89 25.35 10.73 -16.53
C VAL A 89 24.64 11.10 -15.24
N ILE A 90 25.34 11.29 -14.13
CA ILE A 90 24.73 11.70 -12.85
C ILE A 90 23.89 12.98 -13.03
N ILE A 91 24.43 13.98 -13.73
CA ILE A 91 23.71 15.23 -13.99
C ILE A 91 22.45 14.98 -14.83
N MET A 92 22.56 14.19 -15.90
CA MET A 92 21.41 13.85 -16.75
C MET A 92 20.36 13.03 -15.99
N THR A 93 20.79 12.07 -15.19
CA THR A 93 19.93 11.25 -14.33
C THR A 93 19.18 12.13 -13.32
N PHE A 94 19.86 13.11 -12.72
CA PHE A 94 19.23 14.08 -11.82
C PHE A 94 18.19 14.96 -12.53
N LEU A 95 18.49 15.43 -13.75
CA LEU A 95 17.56 16.22 -14.57
C LEU A 95 16.33 15.40 -15.00
N ILE A 96 16.53 14.15 -15.44
CA ILE A 96 15.44 13.25 -15.81
C ILE A 96 14.57 12.94 -14.58
N PHE A 97 15.18 12.75 -13.41
CA PHE A 97 14.44 12.51 -12.18
C PHE A 97 13.56 13.70 -11.78
N ILE A 98 14.10 14.92 -11.84
CA ILE A 98 13.33 16.16 -11.62
C ILE A 98 12.18 16.26 -12.63
N PHE A 99 12.45 15.98 -13.91
CA PHE A 99 11.45 16.02 -14.96
C PHE A 99 10.30 15.02 -14.71
N ILE A 100 10.63 13.78 -14.34
CA ILE A 100 9.65 12.76 -13.95
C ILE A 100 8.83 13.24 -12.75
N GLY A 101 9.47 13.84 -11.75
CA GLY A 101 8.81 14.42 -10.59
C GLY A 101 7.80 15.50 -10.96
N PHE A 102 8.15 16.42 -11.86
CA PHE A 102 7.23 17.46 -12.35
C PHE A 102 6.05 16.86 -13.12
N MET A 103 6.28 15.88 -13.99
CA MET A 103 5.21 15.22 -14.76
C MET A 103 4.21 14.50 -13.84
N ILE A 104 4.71 13.83 -12.82
CA ILE A 104 3.89 13.17 -11.81
C ILE A 104 3.11 14.21 -10.99
N LEU A 105 3.76 15.31 -10.59
CA LEU A 105 3.13 16.38 -9.84
C LEU A 105 1.99 17.03 -10.62
N LEU A 106 2.20 17.36 -11.90
CA LEU A 106 1.17 17.87 -12.80
C LEU A 106 -0.03 16.92 -12.86
N THR A 107 0.23 15.62 -12.99
CA THR A 107 -0.85 14.61 -13.05
C THR A 107 -1.66 14.55 -11.75
N ILE A 108 -1.03 14.78 -10.61
CA ILE A 108 -1.70 14.83 -9.30
C ILE A 108 -2.57 16.08 -9.20
N MET A 109 -2.05 17.23 -9.62
CA MET A 109 -2.79 18.51 -9.64
C MET A 109 -4.02 18.44 -10.54
N SER A 110 -3.96 17.74 -11.67
CA SER A 110 -5.10 17.52 -12.58
C SER A 110 -6.16 16.51 -12.09
N GLY A 111 -6.20 16.20 -10.79
CA GLY A 111 -7.28 15.39 -10.18
C GLY A 111 -6.86 13.99 -9.69
N GLY A 112 -5.56 13.70 -9.60
CA GLY A 112 -5.06 12.45 -9.03
C GLY A 112 -5.16 12.38 -7.49
N GLY A 113 -4.98 13.52 -6.81
CA GLY A 113 -5.06 13.65 -5.35
C GLY A 113 -4.00 12.83 -4.56
N GLY A 114 -3.55 13.32 -3.41
CA GLY A 114 -2.62 12.59 -2.53
C GLY A 114 -1.14 12.71 -2.92
N GLY A 115 -0.74 13.91 -3.33
CA GLY A 115 0.62 14.23 -3.77
C GLY A 115 1.71 13.80 -2.80
N PHE A 116 1.48 13.96 -1.49
CA PHE A 116 2.50 13.65 -0.48
C PHE A 116 2.99 12.20 -0.50
N TRP A 117 2.08 11.22 -0.59
CA TRP A 117 2.45 9.80 -0.65
C TRP A 117 3.19 9.45 -1.94
N ILE A 118 2.81 10.08 -3.03
CA ILE A 118 3.43 9.85 -4.35
C ILE A 118 4.84 10.44 -4.38
N LEU A 119 5.02 11.64 -3.80
CA LEU A 119 6.33 12.23 -3.58
C LEU A 119 7.22 11.35 -2.70
N LEU A 120 6.69 10.81 -1.60
CA LEU A 120 7.42 9.86 -0.74
C LEU A 120 7.87 8.61 -1.50
N ILE A 121 7.01 8.03 -2.34
CA ILE A 121 7.36 6.88 -3.17
C ILE A 121 8.45 7.24 -4.18
N LEU A 122 8.35 8.42 -4.80
CA LEU A 122 9.33 8.89 -5.77
C LEU A 122 10.70 9.12 -5.12
N PHE A 123 10.76 9.89 -4.02
CA PHE A 123 12.00 10.11 -3.26
C PHE A 123 12.55 8.82 -2.66
N GLY A 124 11.69 7.90 -2.21
CA GLY A 124 12.09 6.58 -1.74
C GLY A 124 12.73 5.75 -2.86
N GLY A 125 12.16 5.79 -4.07
CA GLY A 125 12.73 5.14 -5.26
C GLY A 125 14.12 5.68 -5.60
N ALA A 126 14.28 7.01 -5.70
CA ALA A 126 15.60 7.63 -5.93
C ALA A 126 16.60 7.33 -4.80
N GLY A 127 16.15 7.33 -3.55
CA GLY A 127 17.02 7.04 -2.41
C GLY A 127 17.59 5.61 -2.44
N ILE A 128 16.82 4.65 -2.96
CA ILE A 128 17.27 3.26 -3.14
C ILE A 128 18.29 3.15 -4.27
N GLU A 129 18.18 3.96 -5.31
CA GLU A 129 19.14 3.97 -6.43
C GLU A 129 20.51 4.49 -5.99
N LEU A 130 20.56 5.48 -5.09
CA LEU A 130 21.85 5.98 -4.53
C LEU A 130 22.68 4.90 -3.79
N LEU A 131 22.14 3.71 -3.56
CA LEU A 131 22.88 2.59 -2.99
C LEU A 131 23.77 1.94 -4.06
N PRO A 132 25.10 1.84 -3.81
CA PRO A 132 26.02 1.25 -4.77
C PRO A 132 25.64 -0.20 -5.07
N GLY A 133 25.49 -0.51 -6.36
CA GLY A 133 25.12 -1.84 -6.86
C GLY A 133 23.61 -2.05 -7.10
N ILE A 134 22.74 -1.14 -6.65
CA ILE A 134 21.29 -1.19 -6.95
C ILE A 134 20.94 -0.37 -8.20
N ASP A 135 21.79 0.59 -8.60
CA ASP A 135 21.66 1.42 -9.81
C ASP A 135 21.46 0.64 -11.13
N PHE A 136 21.78 -0.66 -11.17
CA PHE A 136 21.55 -1.49 -12.35
C PHE A 136 20.10 -1.93 -12.52
N LEU A 137 19.32 -1.94 -11.43
CA LEU A 137 17.92 -2.34 -11.49
C LEU A 137 17.08 -1.20 -12.06
N PRO A 138 16.03 -1.49 -12.86
CA PRO A 138 15.10 -0.49 -13.38
C PRO A 138 14.14 -0.01 -12.27
N VAL A 139 14.70 0.50 -11.17
CA VAL A 139 13.97 0.93 -9.96
C VAL A 139 13.14 2.17 -10.27
N THR A 140 13.68 3.13 -11.03
CA THR A 140 12.93 4.31 -11.48
C THR A 140 11.70 3.90 -12.29
N MET A 141 11.84 3.03 -13.30
CA MET A 141 10.71 2.47 -14.05
C MET A 141 9.67 1.81 -13.14
N ALA A 142 10.10 0.91 -12.24
CA ALA A 142 9.21 0.24 -11.30
C ALA A 142 8.46 1.24 -10.40
N THR A 143 9.15 2.30 -9.96
CA THR A 143 8.59 3.37 -9.12
C THR A 143 7.51 4.15 -9.88
N VAL A 144 7.78 4.55 -11.13
CA VAL A 144 6.80 5.26 -11.97
C VAL A 144 5.56 4.40 -12.23
N ILE A 145 5.75 3.10 -12.51
CA ILE A 145 4.64 2.15 -12.69
C ILE A 145 3.81 2.05 -11.40
N MET A 146 4.46 1.92 -10.25
CA MET A 146 3.76 1.84 -8.96
C MET A 146 2.94 3.10 -8.68
N ILE A 147 3.51 4.28 -8.97
CA ILE A 147 2.83 5.57 -8.85
C ILE A 147 1.60 5.60 -9.78
N TYR A 148 1.74 5.17 -11.03
CA TYR A 148 0.64 5.12 -11.98
C TYR A 148 -0.51 4.24 -11.50
N LEU A 149 -0.22 3.01 -11.07
CA LEU A 149 -1.22 2.08 -10.54
C LEU A 149 -1.95 2.67 -9.31
N ARG A 150 -1.24 3.43 -8.48
CA ARG A 150 -1.82 4.09 -7.31
C ARG A 150 -2.73 5.25 -7.70
N ILE A 151 -2.34 6.04 -8.71
CA ILE A 151 -3.18 7.12 -9.27
C ILE A 151 -4.47 6.53 -9.85
N LEU A 152 -4.37 5.47 -10.66
CA LEU A 152 -5.53 4.76 -11.22
C LEU A 152 -6.47 4.22 -10.13
N SER A 153 -5.90 3.52 -9.15
CA SER A 153 -6.66 2.97 -8.02
C SER A 153 -7.41 4.06 -7.25
N LYS A 154 -6.81 5.25 -7.12
CA LYS A 154 -7.43 6.37 -6.41
C LYS A 154 -8.52 7.05 -7.23
N ARG A 155 -8.31 7.23 -8.53
CA ARG A 155 -9.34 7.73 -9.45
C ARG A 155 -10.58 6.85 -9.44
N ARG A 156 -10.39 5.53 -9.48
CA ARG A 156 -11.51 4.58 -9.38
C ARG A 156 -12.30 4.74 -8.09
N LYS A 157 -11.62 4.81 -6.93
CA LYS A 157 -12.29 5.03 -5.63
C LYS A 157 -13.05 6.35 -5.59
N ASN A 158 -12.53 7.40 -6.22
CA ASN A 158 -13.22 8.69 -6.27
C ASN A 158 -14.46 8.65 -7.17
N GLN A 159 -14.41 7.94 -8.30
CA GLN A 159 -15.57 7.72 -9.17
C GLN A 159 -16.67 6.92 -8.46
N GLU A 160 -16.30 5.84 -7.78
CA GLU A 160 -17.24 5.02 -6.99
C GLU A 160 -17.93 5.85 -5.90
N LYS A 161 -17.19 6.76 -5.24
CA LYS A 161 -17.76 7.69 -4.24
C LYS A 161 -18.72 8.70 -4.83
N MET A 162 -18.41 9.26 -6.00
CA MET A 162 -19.29 10.22 -6.68
C MET A 162 -20.60 9.56 -7.14
N GLN A 163 -20.52 8.36 -7.74
CA GLN A 163 -21.71 7.60 -8.15
C GLN A 163 -22.59 7.19 -6.96
N ALA A 164 -21.97 6.82 -5.83
CA ALA A 164 -22.72 6.55 -4.62
C ALA A 164 -23.47 7.79 -4.13
N GLN A 165 -22.84 8.97 -4.13
CA GLN A 165 -23.50 10.22 -3.72
C GLN A 165 -24.67 10.62 -4.63
N GLU A 166 -24.54 10.47 -5.95
CA GLU A 166 -25.64 10.73 -6.89
C GLU A 166 -26.82 9.76 -6.74
N SER A 167 -26.59 8.54 -6.24
CA SER A 167 -27.66 7.56 -6.01
C SER A 167 -28.49 7.84 -4.74
N TYR A 168 -28.00 8.71 -3.84
CA TYR A 168 -28.68 9.11 -2.60
C TYR A 168 -29.29 10.52 -2.66
N ALA A 169 -29.06 11.26 -3.75
CA ALA A 169 -29.62 12.58 -4.00
C ALA A 169 -30.89 12.48 -4.85
#